data_AF-A0A8J6ED83-F1
#
_entry.id   AF-A0A8J6ED83-F1
#
_cell.length_a   1.000
_cell.length_b   1.000
_cell.length_c   1.000
_cell.angle_alpha   90.00
_cell.angle_beta   90.00
_cell.angle_gamma   90.00
#
_symmetry.space_group_name_H-M   'P 1'
#
loop_
_entity.id
_entity.type
_entity.pdbx_description
1 polymer ?
#
loop_
_entity_poly.entity_id
_entity_poly.type
_entity_poly.pdbx_seq_one_letter_code
_entity_poly.pdbx_strand_id
1 'polypeptide(L)'
;MTGSHTQNRVFSRITLALMEDTGWYRANYSMAQKLDWGRGKGCDFAMKSCKFWIDQQIRKKQNVSPFCDTLRGNPLKLTCRQDHKAVAICNLQRFPKSLPLEYQYFDHIPGILHEDLAYYGGAVEIADFCPFTQEFSWHLSGEYQRSSDCTLPQNQPAASRNYGAERYGPESVCVEQRSAFVMEQCTKRMSYPDWGSGCYQVSCTPEGLRIWLEGDPYLCGRAGQIIAVSTQVSGWYYEGKLVCPSCWDFCDFCPPEWDPPTDNRTRAAPLDLCSRSSNLVVTLWLLMLNLLPLLAGFFLCVYK
;
A
#
# COMPACT_ATOMS: atom_id res chain seq x y z
N MET A 1 21.90 -12.48 10.27
CA MET A 1 21.79 -13.60 9.32
C MET A 1 20.41 -14.22 9.50
N THR A 2 19.72 -14.57 8.41
CA THR A 2 18.43 -15.28 8.43
C THR A 2 18.58 -16.60 7.67
N GLY A 3 17.78 -17.61 8.01
CA GLY A 3 17.80 -18.92 7.34
C GLY A 3 17.18 -18.93 5.93
N SER A 4 16.64 -17.80 5.47
CA SER A 4 16.06 -17.63 4.14
C SER A 4 16.54 -16.33 3.49
N HIS A 5 16.46 -16.31 2.16
CA HIS A 5 16.78 -15.12 1.37
C HIS A 5 15.67 -14.07 1.53
N THR A 6 16.01 -12.90 2.05
CA THR A 6 15.16 -11.71 2.04
C THR A 6 15.73 -10.70 1.03
N GLN A 7 14.86 -9.93 0.36
CA GLN A 7 15.30 -8.88 -0.57
C GLN A 7 16.08 -7.78 0.17
N ASN A 8 15.60 -7.46 1.37
CA ASN A 8 16.18 -6.47 2.28
C ASN A 8 16.96 -7.15 3.41
N ARG A 9 18.26 -7.39 3.17
CA ARG A 9 19.17 -7.98 4.17
C ARG A 9 19.70 -6.91 5.11
N VAL A 10 19.74 -7.22 6.40
CA VAL A 10 20.22 -6.32 7.45
C VAL A 10 21.42 -6.94 8.16
N PHE A 11 22.58 -6.29 8.07
CA PHE A 11 23.75 -6.56 8.91
C PHE A 11 23.57 -5.90 10.27
N SER A 12 22.76 -6.53 11.11
CA SER A 12 22.40 -6.01 12.44
C SER A 12 23.49 -6.23 13.48
N ARG A 13 23.33 -5.58 14.64
CA ARG A 13 24.18 -5.81 15.82
C ARG A 13 24.26 -7.28 16.22
N ILE A 14 23.19 -8.06 16.03
CA ILE A 14 23.18 -9.52 16.31
C ILE A 14 24.15 -10.26 15.38
N THR A 15 24.18 -9.89 14.11
CA THR A 15 25.10 -10.50 13.14
C THR A 15 26.54 -10.15 13.46
N LEU A 16 26.80 -8.88 13.79
CA LEU A 16 28.13 -8.42 14.16
C LEU A 16 28.63 -9.07 15.45
N ALA A 17 27.77 -9.20 16.47
CA ALA A 17 28.10 -9.89 17.71
C ALA A 17 28.43 -11.36 17.47
N LEU A 18 27.63 -12.08 16.68
CA LEU A 18 27.92 -13.47 16.31
C LEU A 18 29.32 -13.61 15.67
N MET A 19 29.68 -12.70 14.76
CA MET A 19 30.99 -12.72 14.10
C MET A 19 32.13 -12.40 15.08
N GLU A 20 31.93 -11.45 15.99
CA GLU A 20 32.92 -11.11 17.00
C GLU A 20 33.13 -12.24 18.02
N ASP A 21 32.05 -12.90 18.46
CA ASP A 21 32.07 -14.02 19.41
C ASP A 21 32.81 -15.26 18.87
N THR A 22 33.01 -15.37 17.54
CA THR A 22 33.89 -16.40 16.96
C THR A 22 35.36 -16.21 17.31
N GLY A 23 35.77 -15.00 17.73
CA GLY A 23 37.15 -14.61 17.97
C GLY A 23 37.95 -14.28 16.70
N TRP A 24 37.37 -14.42 15.51
CA TRP A 24 38.07 -14.18 14.24
C TRP A 24 38.00 -12.72 13.79
N TYR A 25 37.02 -11.97 14.29
CA TYR A 25 36.73 -10.61 13.87
C TYR A 25 36.59 -9.70 15.08
N ARG A 26 36.89 -8.41 14.88
CA ARG A 26 36.53 -7.33 15.80
C ARG A 26 35.53 -6.42 15.10
N ALA A 27 34.29 -6.41 15.58
CA ALA A 27 33.20 -5.79 14.84
C ALA A 27 33.09 -4.29 15.11
N ASN A 28 32.91 -3.49 14.04
CA ASN A 28 32.56 -2.09 14.20
C ASN A 28 31.03 -1.91 14.29
N TYR A 29 30.50 -1.87 15.51
CA TYR A 29 29.06 -1.73 15.73
C TYR A 29 28.45 -0.40 15.28
N SER A 30 29.26 0.63 14.95
CA SER A 30 28.73 1.86 14.37
C SER A 30 28.18 1.65 12.95
N MET A 31 28.64 0.60 12.26
CA MET A 31 28.17 0.20 10.94
C MET A 31 26.94 -0.72 10.99
N ALA A 32 26.45 -1.06 12.19
CA ALA A 32 25.32 -1.95 12.33
C ALA A 32 24.04 -1.32 11.75
N GLN A 33 23.39 -2.04 10.86
CA GLN A 33 22.10 -1.64 10.33
C GLN A 33 20.98 -1.89 11.36
N LYS A 34 19.93 -1.07 11.31
CA LYS A 34 18.75 -1.18 12.16
C LYS A 34 17.93 -2.42 11.75
N LEU A 35 17.74 -3.35 12.69
CA LEU A 35 16.83 -4.49 12.54
C LEU A 35 15.52 -4.16 13.25
N ASP A 36 14.44 -3.97 12.49
CA ASP A 36 13.14 -3.60 13.04
C ASP A 36 12.33 -4.79 13.53
N TRP A 37 12.57 -5.99 12.99
CA TRP A 37 11.91 -7.20 13.42
C TRP A 37 12.18 -7.48 14.91
N GLY A 38 11.11 -7.47 15.72
CA GLY A 38 11.17 -7.72 17.17
C GLY A 38 11.72 -6.57 18.02
N ARG A 39 12.13 -5.45 17.41
CA ARG A 39 12.74 -4.32 18.16
C ARG A 39 11.73 -3.70 19.13
N GLY A 40 12.12 -3.61 20.41
CA GLY A 40 11.30 -2.99 21.46
C GLY A 40 10.05 -3.79 21.84
N LYS A 41 9.92 -5.05 21.36
CA LYS A 41 8.73 -5.89 21.62
C LYS A 41 8.82 -6.69 22.93
N GLY A 42 10.00 -6.70 23.58
CA GLY A 42 10.20 -7.25 24.93
C GLY A 42 10.34 -8.77 25.01
N CYS A 43 10.49 -9.29 26.23
CA CYS A 43 10.72 -10.72 26.48
C CYS A 43 9.54 -11.60 26.05
N ASP A 44 8.31 -11.13 26.20
CA ASP A 44 7.12 -11.87 25.78
C ASP A 44 7.16 -12.19 24.27
N PHE A 45 7.61 -11.24 23.44
CA PHE A 45 7.78 -11.47 22.01
C PHE A 45 8.90 -12.48 21.69
N ALA A 46 10.01 -12.41 22.43
CA ALA A 46 11.19 -13.24 22.16
C ALA A 46 11.08 -14.67 22.71
N MET A 47 10.31 -14.87 23.79
CA MET A 47 10.32 -16.10 24.58
C MET A 47 9.00 -16.88 24.54
N LYS A 48 7.88 -16.25 24.15
CA LYS A 48 6.58 -16.91 24.02
C LYS A 48 6.23 -17.13 22.55
N SER A 49 5.18 -17.92 22.30
CA SER A 49 4.73 -18.21 20.94
C SER A 49 4.17 -16.97 20.23
N CYS A 50 4.19 -16.98 18.90
CA CYS A 50 3.50 -15.95 18.12
C CYS A 50 1.99 -15.93 18.38
N LYS A 51 1.37 -17.07 18.74
CA LYS A 51 0.00 -17.12 19.25
C LYS A 51 -0.21 -16.19 20.44
N PHE A 52 0.65 -16.31 21.47
CA PHE A 52 0.55 -15.45 22.65
C PHE A 52 0.62 -13.98 22.27
N TRP A 53 1.53 -13.62 21.36
CA TRP A 53 1.65 -12.26 20.86
C TRP A 53 0.38 -11.80 20.14
N ILE A 54 -0.09 -12.56 19.14
CA ILE A 54 -1.28 -12.25 18.34
C ILE A 54 -2.49 -12.04 19.26
N ASP A 55 -2.75 -13.00 20.15
CA ASP A 55 -3.87 -12.94 21.09
C ASP A 55 -3.79 -11.71 22.01
N GLN A 56 -2.59 -11.40 22.51
CA GLN A 56 -2.38 -10.24 23.37
C GLN A 56 -2.61 -8.92 22.62
N GLN A 57 -2.14 -8.79 21.37
CA GLN A 57 -2.34 -7.57 20.57
C GLN A 57 -3.81 -7.40 20.18
N ILE A 58 -4.49 -8.48 19.77
CA ILE A 58 -5.93 -8.47 19.47
C ILE A 58 -6.73 -8.01 20.70
N ARG A 59 -6.43 -8.56 21.89
CA ARG A 59 -7.08 -8.14 23.15
C ARG A 59 -6.86 -6.67 23.48
N LYS A 60 -5.68 -6.13 23.16
CA LYS A 60 -5.36 -4.70 23.32
C LYS A 60 -5.90 -3.82 22.19
N LYS A 61 -6.54 -4.39 21.16
CA LYS A 61 -6.95 -3.70 19.93
C LYS A 61 -5.77 -3.00 19.26
N GLN A 62 -4.60 -3.62 19.31
CA GLN A 62 -3.35 -3.14 18.72
C GLN A 62 -3.00 -3.95 17.46
N ASN A 63 -2.11 -3.40 16.64
CA ASN A 63 -1.61 -4.10 15.46
C ASN A 63 -0.82 -5.35 15.88
N VAL A 64 -1.16 -6.51 15.30
CA VAL A 64 -0.50 -7.81 15.54
C VAL A 64 0.91 -7.91 14.96
N SER A 65 1.31 -6.94 14.14
CA SER A 65 2.64 -6.83 13.52
C SER A 65 3.78 -7.04 14.54
N PRO A 66 4.83 -7.81 14.17
CA PRO A 66 5.17 -8.25 12.81
C PRO A 66 4.47 -9.53 12.31
N PHE A 67 3.71 -10.19 13.20
CA PHE A 67 2.87 -11.32 12.81
C PHE A 67 1.59 -10.84 12.12
N CYS A 68 0.80 -11.75 11.56
CA CYS A 68 -0.46 -11.44 10.88
C CYS A 68 -1.49 -12.57 10.99
N ASP A 69 -2.76 -12.24 10.83
CA ASP A 69 -3.91 -13.12 11.01
C ASP A 69 -4.88 -13.13 9.81
N THR A 70 -4.51 -12.44 8.73
CA THR A 70 -5.35 -12.32 7.53
C THR A 70 -5.01 -13.38 6.51
N LEU A 71 -6.00 -14.15 6.06
CA LEU A 71 -5.80 -15.12 4.98
C LEU A 71 -5.46 -14.45 3.65
N ARG A 72 -4.60 -15.11 2.89
CA ARG A 72 -4.37 -14.78 1.49
C ARG A 72 -5.63 -15.10 0.68
N GLY A 73 -6.37 -14.08 0.30
CA GLY A 73 -7.60 -14.17 -0.50
C GLY A 73 -7.42 -13.77 -1.96
N ASN A 74 -8.52 -13.86 -2.72
CA ASN A 74 -8.69 -13.20 -4.01
C ASN A 74 -9.94 -12.30 -3.92
N PRO A 75 -9.80 -10.97 -3.94
CA PRO A 75 -8.57 -10.21 -4.15
C PRO A 75 -7.54 -10.33 -3.00
N LEU A 76 -6.27 -10.12 -3.33
CA LEU A 76 -5.19 -10.04 -2.35
C LEU A 76 -5.36 -8.76 -1.54
N LYS A 77 -5.39 -8.92 -0.22
CA LYS A 77 -5.29 -7.81 0.72
C LYS A 77 -3.81 -7.47 0.92
N LEU A 78 -3.39 -6.34 0.38
CA LEU A 78 -2.04 -5.82 0.54
C LEU A 78 -1.93 -5.09 1.89
N THR A 79 -0.73 -5.07 2.46
CA THR A 79 -0.38 -4.34 3.67
C THR A 79 1.04 -3.83 3.56
N CYS A 80 1.49 -3.00 4.48
CA CYS A 80 2.87 -2.57 4.54
C CYS A 80 3.73 -3.47 5.40
N ARG A 81 4.97 -3.67 4.97
CA ARG A 81 6.01 -4.22 5.86
C ARG A 81 6.21 -3.26 7.04
N GLN A 82 6.62 -3.79 8.19
CA GLN A 82 6.78 -3.05 9.44
C GLN A 82 7.69 -1.80 9.35
N ASP A 83 8.66 -1.77 8.43
CA ASP A 83 9.55 -0.61 8.22
C ASP A 83 9.08 0.31 7.09
N HIS A 84 7.88 0.08 6.56
CA HIS A 84 7.27 0.82 5.46
C HIS A 84 8.11 0.87 4.16
N LYS A 85 9.11 0.01 3.98
CA LYS A 85 9.93 0.04 2.75
C LYS A 85 9.35 -0.80 1.61
N ALA A 86 8.36 -1.63 1.89
CA ALA A 86 7.81 -2.54 0.89
C ALA A 86 6.34 -2.82 1.13
N VAL A 87 5.62 -3.08 0.04
CA VAL A 87 4.31 -3.70 0.05
C VAL A 87 4.48 -5.17 0.45
N ALA A 88 3.54 -5.69 1.22
CA ALA A 88 3.60 -7.01 1.81
C ALA A 88 2.23 -7.69 1.77
N ILE A 89 2.24 -8.99 2.05
CA ILE A 89 1.06 -9.81 2.26
C ILE A 89 1.26 -10.65 3.52
N CYS A 90 0.18 -11.07 4.15
CA CYS A 90 0.28 -12.10 5.18
C CYS A 90 0.59 -13.46 4.53
N ASN A 91 1.63 -14.14 4.99
CA ASN A 91 2.01 -15.47 4.48
C ASN A 91 1.22 -16.62 5.13
N LEU A 92 0.06 -16.33 5.73
CA LEU A 92 -0.86 -17.32 6.28
C LEU A 92 -1.52 -18.11 5.14
N GLN A 93 -1.41 -19.43 5.19
CA GLN A 93 -1.94 -20.33 4.17
C GLN A 93 -2.51 -21.62 4.78
N ARG A 94 -3.28 -22.36 3.97
CA ARG A 94 -3.73 -23.71 4.29
C ARG A 94 -2.70 -24.74 3.85
N PHE A 95 -2.41 -25.72 4.69
CA PHE A 95 -1.57 -26.87 4.41
C PHE A 95 -2.41 -28.10 4.03
N PRO A 96 -1.87 -29.04 3.24
CA PRO A 96 -2.60 -30.27 2.87
C PRO A 96 -2.78 -31.23 4.06
N LYS A 97 -1.93 -31.14 5.09
CA LYS A 97 -2.00 -31.92 6.33
C LYS A 97 -2.13 -30.97 7.51
N SER A 98 -2.69 -31.46 8.61
CA SER A 98 -2.72 -30.70 9.86
C SER A 98 -1.30 -30.44 10.33
N LEU A 99 -1.08 -29.24 10.86
CA LEU A 99 0.17 -28.86 11.50
C LEU A 99 0.30 -29.58 12.85
N PRO A 100 1.53 -29.87 13.31
CA PRO A 100 1.80 -30.27 14.70
C PRO A 100 1.16 -29.31 15.70
N LEU A 101 0.77 -29.82 16.88
CA LEU A 101 0.01 -29.05 17.88
C LEU A 101 0.75 -27.77 18.32
N GLU A 102 2.07 -27.86 18.43
CA GLU A 102 2.97 -26.74 18.77
C GLU A 102 2.93 -25.58 17.75
N TYR A 103 2.49 -25.84 16.52
CA TYR A 103 2.42 -24.87 15.42
C TYR A 103 0.98 -24.44 15.07
N GLN A 104 -0.01 -24.84 15.87
CA GLN A 104 -1.41 -24.43 15.69
C GLN A 104 -1.69 -23.16 16.50
N TYR A 105 -1.61 -22.00 15.83
CA TYR A 105 -1.57 -20.70 16.50
C TYR A 105 -2.92 -19.98 16.65
N PHE A 106 -3.98 -20.51 16.05
CA PHE A 106 -5.25 -19.78 15.92
C PHE A 106 -6.40 -20.49 16.61
N ASP A 107 -7.17 -19.73 17.40
CA ASP A 107 -8.45 -20.18 17.94
C ASP A 107 -9.62 -19.80 17.03
N HIS A 108 -9.41 -18.83 16.14
CA HIS A 108 -10.37 -18.34 15.17
C HIS A 108 -9.66 -17.65 14.00
N ILE A 109 -10.08 -17.96 12.77
CA ILE A 109 -9.73 -17.23 11.55
C ILE A 109 -11.05 -16.89 10.85
N PRO A 110 -11.30 -15.62 10.46
CA PRO A 110 -12.55 -15.24 9.81
C PRO A 110 -12.85 -16.09 8.57
N GLY A 111 -14.03 -16.71 8.54
CA GLY A 111 -14.48 -17.54 7.43
C GLY A 111 -13.98 -19.00 7.42
N ILE A 112 -13.22 -19.42 8.44
CA ILE A 112 -12.72 -20.78 8.57
C ILE A 112 -13.42 -21.50 9.74
N LEU A 113 -13.81 -22.76 9.51
CA LEU A 113 -14.41 -23.60 10.55
C LEU A 113 -13.36 -24.01 11.59
N HIS A 114 -13.80 -24.21 12.84
CA HIS A 114 -12.90 -24.56 13.94
C HIS A 114 -12.09 -25.85 13.67
N GLU A 115 -12.73 -26.85 13.07
CA GLU A 115 -12.11 -28.13 12.69
C GLU A 115 -11.01 -28.01 11.62
N ASP A 116 -11.04 -26.93 10.83
CA ASP A 116 -10.06 -26.66 9.79
C ASP A 116 -8.86 -25.84 10.29
N LEU A 117 -8.93 -25.23 11.48
CA LEU A 117 -7.88 -24.32 11.98
C LEU A 117 -6.51 -24.99 12.07
N ALA A 118 -6.47 -26.27 12.40
CA ALA A 118 -5.24 -27.05 12.48
C ALA A 118 -4.46 -27.14 11.15
N TYR A 119 -5.09 -26.81 10.03
CA TYR A 119 -4.45 -26.79 8.71
C TYR A 119 -3.89 -25.41 8.34
N TYR A 120 -4.01 -24.39 9.19
CA TYR A 120 -3.57 -23.02 8.87
C TYR A 120 -2.36 -22.59 9.67
N GLY A 121 -1.36 -22.04 8.97
CA GLY A 121 -0.16 -21.47 9.55
C GLY A 121 0.62 -20.63 8.54
N GLY A 122 1.70 -20.01 8.99
CA GLY A 122 2.64 -19.29 8.13
C GLY A 122 3.37 -20.23 7.17
N ALA A 123 3.59 -19.78 5.94
CA ALA A 123 4.18 -20.58 4.86
C ALA A 123 5.68 -20.94 5.07
N VAL A 124 6.34 -20.38 6.08
CA VAL A 124 7.80 -20.49 6.29
C VAL A 124 8.09 -21.38 7.51
N GLU A 125 8.59 -22.59 7.26
CA GLU A 125 8.89 -23.59 8.29
C GLU A 125 9.94 -23.11 9.30
N ILE A 126 11.01 -22.46 8.85
CA ILE A 126 12.07 -21.92 9.73
C ILE A 126 11.63 -20.72 10.59
N ALA A 127 10.38 -20.27 10.43
CA ALA A 127 9.74 -19.28 11.29
C ALA A 127 8.70 -19.98 12.20
N ASP A 128 8.89 -21.27 12.46
CA ASP A 128 8.01 -22.15 13.25
C ASP A 128 6.56 -22.11 12.77
N PHE A 129 6.32 -21.94 11.46
CA PHE A 129 4.99 -21.70 10.89
C PHE A 129 4.25 -20.49 11.49
N CYS A 130 4.93 -19.55 12.16
CA CYS A 130 4.32 -18.32 12.61
C CYS A 130 4.01 -17.44 11.37
N PRO A 131 2.77 -16.97 11.20
CA PRO A 131 2.40 -16.14 10.07
C PRO A 131 2.86 -14.69 10.29
N PHE A 132 3.43 -14.08 9.26
CA PHE A 132 3.95 -12.72 9.28
C PHE A 132 3.79 -12.00 7.96
N THR A 133 3.88 -10.67 8.01
CA THR A 133 3.85 -9.82 6.82
C THR A 133 5.12 -10.01 6.00
N GLN A 134 4.99 -10.53 4.79
CA GLN A 134 6.09 -10.89 3.91
C GLN A 134 6.04 -10.11 2.60
N GLU A 135 7.20 -9.65 2.15
CA GLU A 135 7.39 -9.09 0.81
C GLU A 135 7.15 -10.15 -0.26
N PHE A 136 6.69 -9.71 -1.43
CA PHE A 136 6.51 -10.59 -2.58
C PHE A 136 7.03 -9.93 -3.86
N SER A 137 7.00 -10.68 -4.95
CA SER A 137 7.30 -10.18 -6.29
C SER A 137 6.06 -10.35 -7.16
N TRP A 138 5.81 -9.40 -8.06
CA TRP A 138 4.79 -9.57 -9.08
C TRP A 138 5.35 -10.42 -10.21
N HIS A 139 4.59 -11.44 -10.60
CA HIS A 139 4.87 -12.28 -11.75
C HIS A 139 3.71 -12.18 -12.75
N LEU A 140 4.02 -12.10 -14.04
CA LEU A 140 3.04 -12.15 -15.11
C LEU A 140 3.34 -13.39 -15.95
N SER A 141 2.38 -14.31 -16.04
CA SER A 141 2.57 -15.59 -16.74
C SER A 141 3.79 -16.39 -16.26
N GLY A 142 4.10 -16.30 -14.96
CA GLY A 142 5.27 -16.94 -14.34
C GLY A 142 6.56 -16.11 -14.39
N GLU A 143 6.66 -15.13 -15.28
CA GLU A 143 7.84 -14.30 -15.43
C GLU A 143 7.88 -13.17 -14.39
N TYR A 144 9.03 -13.01 -13.73
CA TYR A 144 9.28 -11.92 -12.79
C TYR A 144 9.08 -10.56 -13.48
N GLN A 145 8.32 -9.67 -12.83
CA GLN A 145 8.13 -8.30 -13.30
C GLN A 145 8.88 -7.31 -12.42
N ARG A 146 8.63 -7.35 -11.11
CA ARG A 146 9.18 -6.39 -10.13
C ARG A 146 9.03 -6.91 -8.70
N SER A 147 9.85 -6.41 -7.79
CA SER A 147 9.70 -6.68 -6.35
C SER A 147 8.71 -5.69 -5.73
N SER A 148 8.32 -5.93 -4.48
CA SER A 148 7.44 -5.06 -3.69
C SER A 148 8.13 -3.94 -2.93
N ASP A 149 9.44 -3.76 -3.15
CA ASP A 149 10.22 -2.71 -2.52
C ASP A 149 9.85 -1.33 -3.10
N CYS A 150 9.37 -0.42 -2.25
CA CYS A 150 8.98 0.93 -2.62
C CYS A 150 10.17 1.82 -2.96
N THR A 151 11.36 1.49 -2.46
CA THR A 151 12.55 2.34 -2.55
C THR A 151 13.27 2.27 -3.89
N LEU A 152 12.92 1.26 -4.70
CA LEU A 152 13.60 0.92 -5.95
C LEU A 152 12.87 1.52 -7.17
N PRO A 153 13.45 2.50 -7.89
CA PRO A 153 12.82 3.12 -9.06
C PRO A 153 12.44 2.12 -10.17
N GLN A 154 13.19 1.03 -10.31
CA GLN A 154 12.90 -0.03 -11.29
C GLN A 154 11.58 -0.76 -11.05
N ASN A 155 10.98 -0.62 -9.86
CA ASN A 155 9.68 -1.20 -9.54
C ASN A 155 8.50 -0.31 -9.96
N GLN A 156 8.74 0.85 -10.60
CA GLN A 156 7.68 1.74 -11.06
C GLN A 156 6.74 1.04 -12.07
N PRO A 157 5.43 0.94 -11.80
CA PRO A 157 4.47 0.41 -12.76
C PRO A 157 4.37 1.29 -14.00
N ALA A 158 4.14 0.67 -15.16
CA ALA A 158 3.74 1.40 -16.37
C ALA A 158 2.44 2.18 -16.11
N ALA A 159 2.30 3.37 -16.70
CA ALA A 159 1.16 4.27 -16.46
C ALA A 159 -0.22 3.60 -16.68
N SER A 160 -0.33 2.68 -17.65
CA SER A 160 -1.56 1.93 -17.93
C SER A 160 -1.94 0.89 -16.87
N ARG A 161 -1.04 0.58 -15.94
CA ARG A 161 -1.18 -0.39 -14.86
C ARG A 161 -0.89 0.22 -13.47
N ASN A 162 -0.72 1.55 -13.40
CA ASN A 162 -0.44 2.25 -12.14
C ASN A 162 -1.73 2.66 -11.43
N TYR A 163 -2.59 1.68 -11.11
CA TYR A 163 -3.94 1.92 -10.61
C TYR A 163 -4.01 2.76 -9.33
N GLY A 164 -2.97 2.71 -8.50
CA GLY A 164 -2.89 3.42 -7.22
C GLY A 164 -2.21 4.78 -7.29
N ALA A 165 -1.88 5.30 -8.49
CA ALA A 165 -1.00 6.46 -8.67
C ALA A 165 0.30 6.34 -7.86
N GLU A 166 0.88 5.14 -7.83
CA GLU A 166 2.06 4.82 -7.03
C GLU A 166 3.31 5.44 -7.63
N ARG A 167 4.23 5.86 -6.75
CA ARG A 167 5.56 6.34 -7.10
C ARG A 167 6.61 5.54 -6.35
N TYR A 168 7.54 4.94 -7.08
CA TYR A 168 8.67 4.19 -6.52
C TYR A 168 9.96 5.00 -6.62
N GLY A 169 10.81 4.89 -5.59
CA GLY A 169 12.09 5.57 -5.53
C GLY A 169 12.59 5.77 -4.10
N PRO A 170 13.81 6.31 -3.90
CA PRO A 170 14.46 6.34 -2.60
C PRO A 170 13.69 7.04 -1.47
N GLU A 171 12.80 7.96 -1.83
CA GLU A 171 11.95 8.73 -0.90
C GLU A 171 10.52 8.15 -0.78
N SER A 172 10.28 6.99 -1.39
CA SER A 172 8.98 6.33 -1.38
C SER A 172 8.87 5.29 -0.30
N VAL A 173 7.72 5.27 0.35
CA VAL A 173 7.36 4.34 1.41
C VAL A 173 6.01 3.70 1.12
N CYS A 174 5.77 2.56 1.74
CA CYS A 174 4.49 1.89 1.72
C CYS A 174 3.52 2.62 2.65
N VAL A 175 2.36 2.99 2.09
CA VAL A 175 1.25 3.61 2.80
C VAL A 175 0.02 2.71 2.66
N GLU A 176 -0.68 2.49 3.77
CA GLU A 176 -1.92 1.72 3.82
C GLU A 176 -3.06 2.48 3.11
N GLN A 177 -3.87 1.76 2.34
CA GLN A 177 -5.02 2.24 1.60
C GLN A 177 -6.31 1.80 2.30
N ARG A 178 -7.23 2.75 2.53
CA ARG A 178 -8.53 2.45 3.15
C ARG A 178 -9.58 2.02 2.14
N SER A 179 -9.39 2.36 0.87
CA SER A 179 -10.23 1.93 -0.25
C SER A 179 -9.36 1.56 -1.45
N ALA A 180 -9.88 0.70 -2.32
CA ALA A 180 -9.34 0.53 -3.65
C ALA A 180 -9.28 1.90 -4.36
N PHE A 181 -8.20 2.16 -5.08
CA PHE A 181 -8.11 3.32 -5.94
C PHE A 181 -8.93 3.10 -7.21
N VAL A 182 -9.55 4.17 -7.68
CA VAL A 182 -10.24 4.25 -8.96
C VAL A 182 -9.37 5.08 -9.89
N MET A 183 -9.07 4.54 -11.08
CA MET A 183 -8.38 5.21 -12.16
C MET A 183 -9.35 5.37 -13.35
N GLU A 184 -9.65 6.60 -13.72
CA GLU A 184 -10.70 6.92 -14.68
C GLU A 184 -10.24 7.87 -15.79
N GLN A 185 -10.74 7.61 -16.99
CA GLN A 185 -10.73 8.47 -18.16
C GLN A 185 -12.18 8.52 -18.69
N CYS A 186 -12.47 9.47 -19.59
CA CYS A 186 -13.79 9.63 -20.20
C CYS A 186 -14.50 8.35 -20.64
N THR A 187 -13.75 7.37 -21.15
CA THR A 187 -14.31 6.13 -21.71
C THR A 187 -13.96 4.90 -20.91
N LYS A 188 -13.13 5.01 -19.86
CA LYS A 188 -12.58 3.86 -19.17
C LYS A 188 -12.46 4.14 -17.68
N ARG A 189 -13.09 3.29 -16.89
CA ARG A 189 -12.96 3.28 -15.43
C ARG A 189 -12.37 1.96 -15.00
N MET A 190 -11.31 1.99 -14.21
CA MET A 190 -10.59 0.82 -13.74
C MET A 190 -10.37 0.91 -12.24
N SER A 191 -10.32 -0.24 -11.58
CA SER A 191 -9.83 -0.38 -10.21
C SER A 191 -9.05 -1.68 -10.13
N TYR A 192 -7.99 -1.70 -9.33
CA TYR A 192 -7.20 -2.92 -9.15
C TYR A 192 -7.87 -3.79 -8.08
N PRO A 193 -8.12 -5.08 -8.36
CA PRO A 193 -8.81 -5.94 -7.39
C PRO A 193 -7.95 -6.13 -6.14
N ASP A 194 -6.64 -6.31 -6.27
CA ASP A 194 -5.72 -6.44 -5.15
C ASP A 194 -5.37 -5.06 -4.60
N TRP A 195 -5.69 -4.75 -3.35
CA TRP A 195 -5.40 -3.43 -2.78
C TRP A 195 -5.26 -3.53 -1.27
N GLY A 196 -4.88 -2.42 -0.64
CA GLY A 196 -4.73 -2.33 0.80
C GLY A 196 -3.50 -1.53 1.20
N SER A 197 -2.53 -1.40 0.30
CA SER A 197 -1.38 -0.51 0.46
C SER A 197 -0.70 -0.25 -0.89
N GLY A 198 0.03 0.85 -1.01
CA GLY A 198 0.80 1.20 -2.20
C GLY A 198 2.03 2.03 -1.85
N CYS A 199 2.90 2.26 -2.83
CA CYS A 199 4.14 3.03 -2.65
C CYS A 199 3.94 4.50 -3.03
N TYR A 200 4.27 5.41 -2.12
CA TYR A 200 4.12 6.85 -2.32
C TYR A 200 5.34 7.59 -1.79
N GLN A 201 5.74 8.65 -2.49
CA GLN A 201 6.79 9.54 -2.03
C GLN A 201 6.31 10.30 -0.80
N VAL A 202 7.20 10.47 0.19
CA VAL A 202 6.91 11.25 1.40
C VAL A 202 7.93 12.37 1.61
N SER A 203 7.51 13.44 2.27
CA SER A 203 8.44 14.47 2.74
C SER A 203 8.06 14.99 4.12
N CYS A 204 9.07 15.38 4.91
CA CYS A 204 8.91 15.94 6.23
C CYS A 204 8.91 17.48 6.15
N THR A 205 7.89 18.12 6.72
CA THR A 205 7.80 19.57 6.84
C THR A 205 7.57 19.97 8.29
N PRO A 206 7.73 21.26 8.66
CA PRO A 206 7.38 21.74 10.01
C PRO A 206 5.91 21.50 10.39
N GLU A 207 5.02 21.32 9.40
CA GLU A 207 3.59 21.06 9.58
C GLU A 207 3.28 19.57 9.72
N GLY A 208 4.25 18.69 9.45
CA GLY A 208 4.12 17.24 9.58
C GLY A 208 4.58 16.47 8.35
N LEU A 209 4.16 15.21 8.27
CA LEU A 209 4.45 14.33 7.15
C LEU A 209 3.53 14.65 5.97
N ARG A 210 4.08 14.78 4.76
CA ARG A 210 3.32 14.89 3.52
C ARG A 210 3.49 13.64 2.67
N ILE A 211 2.37 13.15 2.14
CA ILE A 211 2.33 12.07 1.15
C ILE A 211 2.08 12.70 -0.22
N TRP A 212 2.85 12.32 -1.23
CA TRP A 212 2.77 12.89 -2.57
C TRP A 212 2.09 11.92 -3.55
N LEU A 213 1.11 12.44 -4.28
CA LEU A 213 0.52 11.77 -5.44
C LEU A 213 0.81 12.61 -6.68
N GLU A 214 1.80 12.19 -7.47
CA GLU A 214 2.12 12.75 -8.79
C GLU A 214 2.24 14.29 -8.83
N GLY A 215 2.78 14.85 -7.74
CA GLY A 215 3.03 16.29 -7.56
C GLY A 215 2.08 16.98 -6.57
N ASP A 216 0.97 16.35 -6.20
CA ASP A 216 0.02 16.89 -5.22
C ASP A 216 0.38 16.43 -3.80
N PRO A 217 0.70 17.35 -2.87
CA PRO A 217 1.03 17.01 -1.49
C PRO A 217 -0.22 16.91 -0.60
N TYR A 218 -0.29 15.84 0.19
CA TYR A 218 -1.33 15.61 1.19
C TYR A 218 -0.73 15.57 2.59
N LEU A 219 -1.17 16.48 3.45
CA LEU A 219 -0.66 16.60 4.81
C LEU A 219 -1.33 15.60 5.77
N CYS A 220 -0.52 14.89 6.53
CA CYS A 220 -0.94 14.04 7.64
C CYS A 220 -0.86 14.79 8.97
N GLY A 221 -2.00 14.99 9.62
CA GLY A 221 -2.11 15.64 10.93
C GLY A 221 -1.95 14.68 12.11
N ARG A 222 -2.28 13.39 11.94
CA ARG A 222 -2.07 12.34 12.95
C ARG A 222 -1.95 10.94 12.37
N ALA A 223 -1.37 10.03 13.15
CA ALA A 223 -1.34 8.62 12.79
C ALA A 223 -2.76 8.03 12.70
N GLY A 224 -3.03 7.24 11.66
CA GLY A 224 -4.32 6.61 11.42
C GLY A 224 -5.39 7.52 10.80
N GLN A 225 -5.09 8.80 10.56
CA GLN A 225 -6.00 9.70 9.83
C GLN A 225 -6.29 9.16 8.44
N ILE A 226 -7.57 9.13 8.05
CA ILE A 226 -7.97 8.78 6.69
C ILE A 226 -8.03 10.06 5.85
N ILE A 227 -7.24 10.12 4.78
CA ILE A 227 -7.25 11.22 3.83
C ILE A 227 -7.86 10.76 2.50
N ALA A 228 -8.81 11.53 1.97
CA ALA A 228 -9.28 11.36 0.60
C ALA A 228 -8.29 12.05 -0.33
N VAL A 229 -7.85 11.35 -1.36
CA VAL A 229 -6.84 11.84 -2.30
C VAL A 229 -7.35 11.72 -3.72
N SER A 230 -7.07 12.73 -4.54
CA SER A 230 -7.33 12.69 -5.97
C SER A 230 -6.31 13.48 -6.77
N THR A 231 -5.97 13.00 -7.97
CA THR A 231 -5.00 13.69 -8.83
C THR A 231 -5.26 13.37 -10.30
N GLN A 232 -4.72 14.19 -11.20
CA GLN A 232 -4.81 13.98 -12.64
C GLN A 232 -3.42 13.83 -13.26
N VAL A 233 -3.17 12.69 -13.91
CA VAL A 233 -1.85 12.31 -14.41
C VAL A 233 -1.98 11.71 -15.79
N SER A 234 -1.33 12.34 -16.77
CA SER A 234 -1.34 11.86 -18.17
C SER A 234 -2.76 11.57 -18.71
N GLY A 235 -3.74 12.40 -18.33
CA GLY A 235 -5.14 12.27 -18.72
C GLY A 235 -5.98 11.30 -17.90
N TRP A 236 -5.39 10.56 -16.95
CA TRP A 236 -6.11 9.74 -15.97
C TRP A 236 -6.44 10.56 -14.73
N TYR A 237 -7.65 10.40 -14.21
CA TYR A 237 -8.06 10.88 -12.90
C TYR A 237 -8.02 9.73 -11.89
N TYR A 238 -7.38 9.96 -10.76
CA TYR A 238 -7.27 9.01 -9.67
C TYR A 238 -8.09 9.48 -8.48
N GLU A 239 -8.75 8.55 -7.81
CA GLU A 239 -9.45 8.79 -6.55
C GLU A 239 -9.24 7.62 -5.60
N GLY A 240 -8.91 7.91 -4.34
CA GLY A 240 -8.68 6.90 -3.33
C GLY A 240 -8.68 7.45 -1.91
N LYS A 241 -8.45 6.57 -0.94
CA LYS A 241 -8.30 6.94 0.47
C LYS A 241 -7.04 6.30 1.04
N LEU A 242 -6.16 7.12 1.61
CA LEU A 242 -4.95 6.66 2.29
C LEU A 242 -5.12 6.78 3.80
N VAL A 243 -4.39 5.94 4.53
CA VAL A 243 -4.24 6.01 5.98
C VAL A 243 -2.89 6.61 6.30
N CYS A 244 -2.89 7.78 6.92
CA CYS A 244 -1.67 8.46 7.35
C CYS A 244 -0.88 7.60 8.33
N PRO A 245 0.40 7.32 8.05
CA PRO A 245 1.27 6.65 9.00
C PRO A 245 1.73 7.64 10.08
N SER A 246 2.45 7.16 11.10
CA SER A 246 3.01 8.05 12.11
C SER A 246 4.12 8.90 11.51
N CYS A 247 4.11 10.21 11.78
CA CYS A 247 5.18 11.11 11.35
C CYS A 247 6.55 10.66 11.91
N TRP A 248 6.58 10.16 13.15
CA TRP A 248 7.79 9.70 13.82
C TRP A 248 8.43 8.45 13.19
N ASP A 249 7.71 7.76 12.31
CA ASP A 249 8.28 6.62 11.57
C ASP A 249 9.24 7.09 10.45
N PHE A 250 9.12 8.35 10.00
CA PHE A 250 9.86 8.88 8.84
C PHE A 250 10.63 10.18 9.12
N CYS A 251 10.20 10.97 10.10
CA CYS A 251 10.73 12.31 10.36
C CYS A 251 11.41 12.39 11.73
N ASP A 252 12.51 13.14 11.80
CA ASP A 252 13.21 13.41 13.06
C ASP A 252 12.45 14.41 13.95
N PHE A 253 11.64 15.28 13.35
CA PHE A 253 10.84 16.29 14.03
C PHE A 253 9.41 16.27 13.50
N CYS A 254 8.45 16.19 14.43
CA CYS A 254 7.02 16.19 14.12
C CYS A 254 6.28 17.16 15.03
N PRO A 255 5.30 17.93 14.49
CA PRO A 255 4.44 18.76 15.31
C PRO A 255 3.48 17.91 16.15
N PRO A 256 2.80 18.51 17.14
CA PRO A 256 1.72 17.85 17.86
C PRO A 256 0.63 17.36 16.90
N GLU A 257 0.09 16.18 17.19
CA GLU A 257 -1.01 15.62 16.40
C GLU A 257 -2.25 16.53 16.46
N TRP A 258 -2.92 16.68 15.33
CA TRP A 258 -4.13 17.47 15.21
C TRP A 258 -5.13 16.80 14.28
N ASP A 259 -6.42 17.05 14.53
CA ASP A 259 -7.49 16.60 13.66
C ASP A 259 -7.81 17.68 12.61
N PRO A 260 -7.86 17.32 11.31
CA PRO A 260 -8.30 18.25 10.29
C PRO A 260 -9.72 18.74 10.58
N PRO A 261 -10.03 20.01 10.28
CA PRO A 261 -11.42 20.45 10.25
C PRO A 261 -12.21 19.52 9.32
N THR A 262 -13.38 19.08 9.75
CA THR A 262 -14.27 18.22 8.94
C THR A 262 -14.52 18.90 7.60
N ASP A 263 -13.97 18.34 6.53
CA ASP A 263 -14.19 18.87 5.20
C ASP A 263 -15.64 18.59 4.78
N ASN A 264 -16.50 19.60 4.95
CA ASN A 264 -17.88 19.57 4.50
C ASN A 264 -18.01 19.71 2.98
N ARG A 265 -16.91 19.75 2.20
CA ARG A 265 -16.94 19.68 0.73
C ARG A 265 -17.28 18.26 0.26
N THR A 266 -18.54 17.89 0.43
CA THR A 266 -19.18 16.71 -0.19
C THR A 266 -19.43 16.87 -1.69
N ARG A 267 -18.80 17.83 -2.37
CA ARG A 267 -18.84 17.93 -3.83
C ARG A 267 -17.47 18.38 -4.31
N ALA A 268 -16.60 17.42 -4.59
CA ALA A 268 -15.73 17.60 -5.75
C ALA A 268 -16.67 18.02 -6.89
N ALA A 269 -16.48 19.23 -7.44
CA ALA A 269 -17.21 19.63 -8.64
C ALA A 269 -17.08 18.47 -9.63
N PRO A 270 -18.16 18.01 -10.30
CA PRO A 270 -18.03 16.97 -11.31
C PRO A 270 -16.99 17.46 -12.30
N LEU A 271 -15.80 16.85 -12.24
CA LEU A 271 -14.74 17.13 -13.19
C LEU A 271 -15.30 16.64 -14.50
N ASP A 272 -15.72 17.57 -15.35
CA ASP A 272 -16.12 17.27 -16.72
C ASP A 272 -14.84 16.90 -17.48
N LEU A 273 -14.40 15.66 -17.25
CA LEU A 273 -13.24 15.02 -17.89
C LEU A 273 -13.33 15.13 -19.43
N CYS A 274 -14.53 15.40 -19.96
CA CYS A 274 -14.86 15.33 -21.38
C CYS A 274 -15.30 16.67 -22.00
N SER A 275 -15.23 17.80 -21.27
CA SER A 275 -15.62 19.13 -21.76
C SER A 275 -14.73 19.69 -22.89
N ARG A 276 -13.67 18.97 -23.29
CA ARG A 276 -12.81 19.29 -24.44
C ARG A 276 -12.85 18.23 -25.53
N SER A 277 -14.02 17.67 -25.84
CA SER A 277 -14.15 16.91 -27.08
C SER A 277 -14.14 17.87 -28.28
N SER A 278 -13.02 17.95 -29.01
CA SER A 278 -12.92 18.69 -30.28
C SER A 278 -14.04 18.31 -31.26
N ASN A 279 -14.56 17.08 -31.15
CA ASN A 279 -15.66 16.59 -31.96
C ASN A 279 -16.98 17.33 -31.72
N LEU A 280 -17.28 17.80 -30.50
CA LEU A 280 -18.53 18.52 -30.22
C LEU A 280 -18.51 19.93 -30.79
N VAL A 281 -17.34 20.58 -30.77
CA VAL A 281 -17.12 21.87 -31.43
C VAL A 281 -17.23 21.69 -32.94
N VAL A 282 -16.58 20.68 -33.52
CA VAL A 282 -16.63 20.40 -34.96
C VAL A 282 -18.06 20.05 -35.42
N THR A 283 -18.81 19.26 -34.66
CA THR A 283 -20.21 18.94 -35.00
C THR A 283 -21.13 20.15 -34.88
N LEU A 284 -20.97 21.01 -33.86
CA LEU A 284 -21.73 22.26 -33.77
C LEU A 284 -21.41 23.21 -34.92
N TRP A 285 -20.13 23.35 -35.28
CA TRP A 285 -19.72 24.18 -36.41
C TRP A 285 -20.28 23.65 -37.73
N LEU A 286 -20.24 22.33 -37.96
CA LEU A 286 -20.84 21.70 -39.14
C LEU A 286 -22.37 21.84 -39.15
N LEU A 287 -23.05 21.75 -38.01
CA LEU A 287 -24.49 21.98 -37.90
C LEU A 287 -24.84 23.43 -38.25
N MET A 288 -24.08 24.40 -37.72
CA MET A 288 -24.28 25.82 -38.03
C MET A 288 -24.05 26.12 -39.51
N LEU A 289 -23.00 25.54 -40.11
CA LEU A 289 -22.71 25.68 -41.55
C LEU A 289 -23.81 25.11 -42.44
N ASN A 290 -24.50 24.05 -42.00
CA ASN A 290 -25.61 23.44 -42.74
C ASN A 290 -26.97 24.10 -42.47
N LEU A 291 -27.23 24.64 -41.27
CA LEU A 291 -28.50 25.28 -40.95
C LEU A 291 -28.61 26.73 -41.45
N LEU A 292 -27.50 27.48 -41.48
CA LEU A 292 -27.50 28.87 -41.93
C LEU A 292 -28.02 29.05 -43.39
N PRO A 293 -27.59 28.23 -44.37
CA PRO A 293 -28.10 28.29 -45.73
C PRO A 293 -29.58 27.88 -45.83
N LEU A 294 -30.02 26.90 -45.04
CA LEU A 294 -31.39 26.43 -45.00
C LEU A 294 -32.35 27.49 -44.44
N LEU A 295 -31.95 28.16 -43.35
CA LEU A 295 -32.70 29.27 -42.78
C LEU A 295 -32.73 30.47 -43.73
N ALA A 296 -31.60 30.82 -44.35
CA ALA A 296 -31.55 31.89 -45.35
C ALA A 296 -32.46 31.58 -46.57
N GLY A 297 -32.47 30.35 -47.05
CA GLY A 297 -33.37 29.90 -48.11
C GLY A 297 -34.85 29.96 -47.70
N PHE A 298 -35.17 29.61 -46.44
CA PHE A 298 -36.53 29.71 -45.92
C PHE A 298 -37.01 31.17 -45.83
N PHE A 299 -36.17 32.07 -45.33
CA PHE A 299 -36.49 33.51 -45.28
C PHE A 299 -36.63 34.12 -46.68
N LEU A 300 -35.85 33.69 -47.67
CA LEU A 300 -35.99 34.13 -49.06
C LEU A 300 -37.25 33.59 -49.76
N CYS A 301 -37.79 32.44 -49.33
CA CYS A 301 -39.05 31.89 -49.83
C CYS A 301 -40.29 32.53 -49.18
N VAL A 302 -40.21 32.97 -47.92
CA VAL A 302 -41.33 33.60 -47.20
C VAL A 302 -41.54 35.07 -47.60
N TYR A 303 -40.52 35.73 -48.16
CA TYR A 303 -40.57 37.12 -48.61
C TYR A 303 -40.78 37.29 -50.14
N LYS A 304 -41.34 36.28 -50.81
CA LYS A 304 -41.77 36.36 -52.22
C LYS A 304 -43.28 36.28 -52.36
#